data_AF-A0AAV2PY50-F1
#
_entry.id   AF-A0AAV2PY50-F1
#
_cell.length_a   1.000
_cell.length_b   1.000
_cell.length_c   1.000
_cell.angle_alpha   90.00
_cell.angle_beta   90.00
_cell.angle_gamma   90.00
#
_symmetry.space_group_name_H-M   'P 1'
#
loop_
_entity.id
_entity.type
_entity.pdbx_description
1 polymer ?
#
loop_
_entity_poly.entity_id
_entity_poly.type
_entity_poly.pdbx_seq_one_letter_code
_entity_poly.pdbx_strand_id
1 'polypeptide(L)'
;MGGCPNYYPNYPGYYPGYYPGNMIAPPNATFGGRRRRHLFSQTSLNATTTTSPKSCNCETFTNNSLVTVFVTSASQDSYNLLRNQIQIFKNNLKKAITVEIIAYGNATSERKCEFGESDCLGNRLLSCASDMSKDDSSIMAFTTCLMSSSILLKDGTEARILAKSKW
;
A
#
# COMPACT_ATOMS: atom_id res chain seq x y z
N MET A 1 23.76 11.25 8.35
CA MET A 1 22.97 11.51 7.12
C MET A 1 22.28 10.22 6.76
N GLY A 2 21.00 10.05 7.14
CA GLY A 2 20.25 8.81 6.92
C GLY A 2 19.29 8.99 5.74
N GLY A 3 19.77 8.75 4.52
CA GLY A 3 18.90 8.70 3.35
C GLY A 3 18.08 7.41 3.34
N CYS A 4 16.89 7.46 2.72
CA CYS A 4 16.06 6.28 2.47
C CYS A 4 16.88 5.26 1.66
N PRO A 5 17.08 4.02 2.13
CA PRO A 5 17.81 3.03 1.35
C PRO A 5 17.03 2.67 0.09
N ASN A 6 17.72 2.60 -1.05
CA ASN A 6 17.20 1.91 -2.24
C ASN A 6 17.01 0.43 -1.88
N TYR A 7 15.79 -0.09 -1.92
CA TYR A 7 15.57 -1.49 -1.53
C TYR A 7 14.58 -2.26 -2.42
N TYR A 8 15.09 -3.40 -2.93
CA TYR A 8 14.38 -4.48 -3.61
C TYR A 8 13.78 -5.47 -2.59
N PRO A 9 12.58 -6.02 -2.80
CA PRO A 9 11.85 -6.74 -1.76
C PRO A 9 12.44 -8.15 -1.50
N ASN A 10 12.68 -8.44 -0.22
CA ASN A 10 12.75 -9.79 0.31
C ASN A 10 11.64 -9.92 1.37
N TYR A 11 10.71 -10.87 1.18
CA TYR A 11 9.54 -11.08 2.05
C TYR A 11 9.80 -12.22 3.04
N PRO A 12 9.51 -12.01 4.33
CA PRO A 12 8.69 -13.01 5.02
C PRO A 12 7.71 -12.43 6.06
N GLY A 13 6.58 -13.11 6.25
CA GLY A 13 5.82 -13.14 7.52
C GLY A 13 4.48 -12.42 7.56
N TYR A 14 3.41 -13.21 7.61
CA TYR A 14 1.98 -12.86 7.67
C TYR A 14 1.58 -12.36 9.08
N TYR A 15 0.85 -11.25 9.20
CA TYR A 15 0.21 -10.80 10.45
C TYR A 15 -1.32 -10.64 10.26
N PRO A 16 -2.16 -11.07 11.21
CA PRO A 16 -3.61 -10.90 11.13
C PRO A 16 -4.00 -9.46 11.45
N GLY A 17 -4.71 -8.80 10.52
CA GLY A 17 -5.14 -7.40 10.64
C GLY A 17 -6.33 -7.19 11.58
N TYR A 18 -6.34 -6.04 12.24
CA TYR A 18 -7.44 -5.53 13.07
C TYR A 18 -8.28 -4.57 12.21
N TYR A 19 -9.58 -4.84 12.04
CA TYR A 19 -10.49 -3.94 11.32
C TYR A 19 -11.20 -3.01 12.32
N PRO A 20 -11.30 -1.69 12.06
CA PRO A 20 -12.13 -0.79 12.86
C PRO A 20 -13.63 -1.11 12.68
N GLY A 21 -14.38 -1.07 13.78
CA GLY A 21 -15.72 -1.66 13.95
C GLY A 21 -16.89 -1.10 13.12
N ASN A 22 -16.64 -0.29 12.08
CA ASN A 22 -17.67 0.31 11.24
C ASN A 22 -17.64 -0.15 9.77
N MET A 23 -16.84 -1.16 9.43
CA MET A 23 -16.91 -1.82 8.12
C MET A 23 -17.78 -3.06 8.20
N ILE A 24 -18.78 -3.18 7.32
CA ILE A 24 -19.60 -4.39 7.17
C ILE A 24 -18.67 -5.54 6.80
N ALA A 25 -18.53 -6.52 7.69
CA ALA A 25 -17.73 -7.72 7.44
C ALA A 25 -18.27 -8.47 6.22
N PRO A 26 -17.41 -8.96 5.30
CA PRO A 26 -17.87 -9.83 4.23
C PRO A 26 -18.45 -11.12 4.82
N PRO A 27 -19.54 -11.66 4.24
CA PRO A 27 -20.20 -12.84 4.79
C PRO A 27 -19.24 -14.04 4.87
N ASN A 28 -19.18 -14.62 6.07
CA ASN A 28 -18.42 -15.80 6.50
C ASN A 28 -17.92 -16.73 5.39
N ALA A 29 -16.68 -16.55 4.97
CA ALA A 29 -15.93 -17.58 4.28
C ALA A 29 -15.30 -18.51 5.33
N THR A 30 -15.93 -19.65 5.59
CA THR A 30 -15.32 -20.77 6.32
C THR A 30 -14.08 -21.25 5.55
N PHE A 31 -12.89 -20.79 5.98
CA PHE A 31 -11.62 -21.31 5.49
C PHE A 31 -11.30 -22.66 6.14
N GLY A 32 -11.87 -23.72 5.56
CA GLY A 32 -11.45 -25.09 5.83
C GLY A 32 -10.05 -25.32 5.27
N GLY A 33 -9.07 -25.44 6.16
CA GLY A 33 -7.71 -25.84 5.82
C GLY A 33 -7.69 -27.25 5.20
N ARG A 34 -7.42 -27.33 3.89
CA ARG A 34 -6.98 -28.57 3.23
C ARG A 34 -5.68 -28.31 2.49
N ARG A 35 -4.57 -28.65 3.14
CA ARG A 35 -3.26 -28.84 2.49
C ARG A 35 -3.37 -30.01 1.51
N ARG A 36 -3.54 -29.74 0.21
CA ARG A 36 -3.24 -30.72 -0.84
C ARG A 36 -1.82 -30.50 -1.34
N ARG A 37 -0.91 -31.36 -0.87
CA ARG A 37 0.32 -31.68 -1.61
C ARG A 37 -0.11 -32.35 -2.91
N HIS A 38 -0.01 -31.65 -4.03
CA HIS A 38 -0.05 -32.31 -5.33
C HIS A 38 1.37 -32.80 -5.66
N LEU A 39 1.55 -34.11 -5.50
CA LEU A 39 2.60 -34.87 -6.17
C LEU A 39 2.52 -34.59 -7.67
N PHE A 40 3.67 -34.24 -8.25
CA PHE A 40 3.90 -34.37 -9.68
C PHE A 40 3.76 -35.85 -10.07
N SER A 41 2.73 -36.17 -10.85
CA SER A 41 2.67 -37.39 -11.64
C SER A 41 2.47 -36.94 -13.08
N GLN A 42 3.53 -37.04 -13.88
CA GLN A 42 3.45 -36.87 -15.32
C GLN A 42 2.76 -38.11 -15.89
N THR A 43 1.51 -37.96 -16.30
CA THR A 43 0.87 -38.89 -17.23
C THR A 43 0.58 -38.12 -18.50
N SER A 44 1.30 -38.50 -19.56
CA SER A 44 1.09 -38.02 -20.92
C SER A 44 -0.23 -38.57 -21.44
N LEU A 45 -1.14 -37.69 -21.82
CA LEU A 45 -2.30 -38.03 -22.63
C LEU A 45 -2.30 -37.11 -23.85
N ASN A 46 -2.03 -37.73 -24.99
CA ASN A 46 -2.21 -37.16 -26.32
C ASN A 46 -3.69 -36.77 -26.48
N ALA A 47 -3.95 -35.47 -26.58
CA ALA A 47 -5.25 -34.95 -27.00
C ALA A 47 -5.03 -33.97 -28.15
N THR A 48 -5.09 -34.51 -29.36
CA THR A 48 -5.23 -33.76 -30.60
C THR A 48 -6.64 -33.20 -30.67
N THR A 49 -6.84 -31.93 -30.35
CA THR A 49 -7.98 -31.14 -30.86
C THR A 49 -7.61 -29.66 -30.89
N THR A 50 -7.36 -29.20 -32.10
CA THR A 50 -7.13 -27.81 -32.50
C THR A 50 -8.40 -27.00 -32.21
N THR A 51 -8.44 -26.32 -31.07
CA THR A 51 -9.32 -25.16 -30.88
C THR A 51 -8.45 -23.97 -30.52
N SER A 52 -8.44 -22.99 -31.42
CA SER A 52 -7.73 -21.74 -31.30
C SER A 52 -7.95 -21.11 -29.92
N PRO A 53 -6.90 -20.76 -29.15
CA PRO A 53 -7.08 -20.04 -27.91
C PRO A 53 -7.81 -18.73 -28.22
N LYS A 54 -8.99 -18.54 -27.60
CA LYS A 54 -9.71 -17.27 -27.63
C LYS A 54 -8.72 -16.17 -27.26
N SER A 55 -8.34 -15.37 -28.25
CA SER A 55 -7.57 -14.15 -28.08
C SER A 55 -8.28 -13.29 -27.05
N CYS A 56 -7.68 -13.12 -25.87
CA CYS A 56 -8.11 -12.07 -24.97
C CYS A 56 -7.88 -10.75 -25.70
N ASN A 57 -8.95 -10.13 -26.17
CA ASN A 57 -8.88 -8.75 -26.65
C ASN A 57 -8.58 -7.89 -25.43
N CYS A 58 -7.29 -7.58 -25.24
CA CYS A 58 -6.85 -6.53 -24.33
C CYS A 58 -7.29 -5.21 -24.96
N GLU A 59 -8.54 -4.79 -24.69
CA GLU A 59 -8.90 -3.41 -24.93
C GLU A 59 -7.94 -2.53 -24.14
N THR A 60 -7.27 -1.62 -24.84
CA THR A 60 -6.40 -0.64 -24.21
C THR A 60 -7.27 0.21 -23.29
N PHE A 61 -7.09 0.05 -21.98
CA PHE A 61 -7.71 0.90 -20.97
C PHE A 61 -7.25 2.34 -21.23
N THR A 62 -8.11 3.14 -21.87
CA THR A 62 -7.84 4.55 -22.20
C THR A 62 -8.23 5.50 -21.08
N ASN A 63 -8.91 5.00 -20.04
CA ASN A 63 -9.39 5.80 -18.94
C ASN A 63 -8.40 5.73 -17.76
N ASN A 64 -7.67 6.82 -17.55
CA ASN A 64 -6.92 7.05 -16.31
C ASN A 64 -7.90 7.02 -15.14
N SER A 65 -7.92 5.90 -14.42
CA SER A 65 -8.78 5.73 -13.25
C SER A 65 -8.09 6.31 -12.01
N LEU A 66 -8.80 7.13 -11.24
CA LEU A 66 -8.27 7.65 -9.98
C LEU A 66 -8.50 6.63 -8.86
N VAL A 67 -7.45 6.32 -8.12
CA VAL A 67 -7.48 5.48 -6.91
C VAL A 67 -7.04 6.32 -5.74
N THR A 68 -7.97 6.66 -4.86
CA THR A 68 -7.68 7.43 -3.63
C THR A 68 -7.46 6.47 -2.46
N VAL A 69 -6.34 6.63 -1.75
CA VAL A 69 -5.94 5.80 -0.61
C VAL A 69 -5.83 6.67 0.63
N PHE A 70 -6.64 6.36 1.64
CA PHE A 70 -6.59 7.04 2.93
C PHE A 70 -5.59 6.35 3.86
N VAL A 71 -4.68 7.13 4.45
CA VAL A 71 -3.61 6.63 5.32
C VAL A 71 -3.49 7.45 6.60
N THR A 72 -2.89 6.82 7.61
CA THR A 72 -2.40 7.49 8.83
C THR A 72 -0.90 7.30 8.91
N SER A 73 -0.13 8.38 9.07
CA SER A 73 1.33 8.38 8.90
C SER A 73 2.05 7.40 9.84
N ALA A 74 1.58 7.27 11.08
CA ALA A 74 2.16 6.35 12.06
C ALA A 74 1.57 4.94 12.02
N SER A 75 0.62 4.65 11.12
CA SER A 75 0.01 3.32 10.98
C SER A 75 0.93 2.37 10.21
N GLN A 76 1.31 1.27 10.86
CA GLN A 76 2.07 0.20 10.23
C GLN A 76 1.27 -0.49 9.11
N ASP A 77 -0.05 -0.60 9.28
CA ASP A 77 -0.92 -1.22 8.28
C ASP A 77 -1.04 -0.36 7.04
N SER A 78 -1.15 0.97 7.21
CA SER A 78 -1.11 1.90 6.08
C SER A 78 0.22 1.83 5.33
N TYR A 79 1.36 1.72 6.04
CA TYR A 79 2.67 1.50 5.40
C TYR A 79 2.70 0.19 4.60
N ASN A 80 2.22 -0.90 5.21
CA ASN A 80 2.20 -2.22 4.57
C ASN A 80 1.29 -2.22 3.33
N LEU A 81 0.13 -1.56 3.39
CA LEU A 81 -0.78 -1.39 2.25
C LEU A 81 -0.07 -0.66 1.09
N LEU A 82 0.53 0.51 1.37
CA LEU A 82 1.20 1.30 0.35
C LEU A 82 2.36 0.52 -0.28
N ARG A 83 3.25 -0.04 0.54
CA ARG A 83 4.45 -0.74 0.08
C ARG A 83 4.13 -2.04 -0.66
N ASN A 84 3.29 -2.88 -0.06
CA ASN A 84 3.14 -4.26 -0.51
C ASN A 84 2.01 -4.43 -1.53
N GLN A 85 1.09 -3.46 -1.64
CA GLN A 85 -0.06 -3.57 -2.55
C GLN A 85 -0.09 -2.41 -3.53
N ILE A 86 -0.22 -1.17 -3.06
CA ILE A 86 -0.49 -0.03 -3.93
C ILE A 86 0.70 0.28 -4.84
N GLN A 87 1.92 0.22 -4.32
CA GLN A 87 3.14 0.44 -5.12
C GLN A 87 3.28 -0.62 -6.22
N ILE A 88 2.97 -1.89 -5.92
CA ILE A 88 2.98 -2.97 -6.92
C ILE A 88 1.91 -2.74 -7.99
N PHE A 89 0.70 -2.40 -7.55
CA PHE A 89 -0.44 -2.11 -8.44
C PHE A 89 -0.12 -0.97 -9.40
N LYS A 90 0.43 0.12 -8.88
CA LYS A 90 0.87 1.28 -9.66
C LYS A 90 1.98 0.96 -10.65
N ASN A 91 2.97 0.16 -10.25
CA ASN A 91 4.07 -0.23 -11.14
C ASN A 91 3.60 -1.08 -12.33
N ASN A 92 2.54 -1.87 -12.14
CA ASN A 92 1.96 -2.69 -13.20
C ASN A 92 0.97 -1.92 -14.08
N LEU A 93 0.30 -0.90 -13.53
CA LEU A 93 -0.78 -0.16 -14.19
C LEU A 93 -0.46 1.31 -14.48
N LYS A 94 0.83 1.68 -14.51
CA LYS A 94 1.37 3.05 -14.57
C LYS A 94 0.53 4.10 -15.31
N LYS A 95 0.01 3.76 -16.49
CA LYS A 95 -0.72 4.67 -17.39
C LYS A 95 -2.23 4.46 -17.41
N ALA A 96 -2.73 3.49 -16.65
CA ALA A 96 -4.15 3.19 -16.53
C ALA A 96 -4.74 3.76 -15.22
N ILE A 97 -3.90 4.05 -14.24
CA ILE A 97 -4.33 4.57 -12.94
C ILE A 97 -3.49 5.75 -12.48
N THR A 98 -4.11 6.64 -11.72
CA THR A 98 -3.45 7.65 -10.90
C THR A 98 -3.75 7.33 -9.45
N VAL A 99 -2.73 7.36 -8.60
CA VAL A 99 -2.90 7.08 -7.17
C VAL A 99 -2.81 8.37 -6.38
N GLU A 100 -3.89 8.73 -5.70
CA GLU A 100 -3.93 9.85 -4.76
C GLU A 100 -3.82 9.32 -3.33
N ILE A 101 -2.92 9.88 -2.54
CA ILE A 101 -2.74 9.51 -1.14
C ILE A 101 -3.29 10.64 -0.28
N ILE A 102 -4.25 10.33 0.58
CA ILE A 102 -4.82 11.29 1.53
C ILE A 102 -4.42 10.87 2.94
N ALA A 103 -3.56 11.67 3.57
CA ALA A 103 -3.24 11.52 4.98
C ALA A 103 -4.38 12.12 5.82
N TYR A 104 -5.33 11.27 6.19
CA TYR A 104 -6.51 11.72 6.93
C TYR A 104 -6.17 11.84 8.41
N GLY A 105 -5.53 10.81 9.00
CA GLY A 105 -5.44 10.64 10.44
C GLY A 105 -6.84 10.59 11.07
N ASN A 106 -7.07 9.80 12.11
CA ASN A 106 -8.38 9.82 12.78
C ASN A 106 -8.49 11.10 13.67
N ALA A 107 -8.58 12.27 13.05
CA ALA A 107 -8.68 13.55 13.72
C ALA A 107 -10.11 13.77 14.20
N THR A 108 -10.44 13.21 15.36
CA THR A 108 -11.73 13.46 16.04
C THR A 108 -11.88 14.93 16.49
N SER A 109 -10.79 15.71 16.43
CA SER A 109 -10.74 17.17 16.46
C SER A 109 -9.40 17.64 15.86
N GLU A 110 -9.27 18.92 15.50
CA GLU A 110 -8.12 19.54 14.77
C GLU A 110 -6.71 19.28 15.35
N ARG A 111 -6.59 18.58 16.50
CA ARG A 111 -5.32 18.29 17.19
C ARG A 111 -5.20 16.88 17.78
N LYS A 112 -6.16 15.97 17.58
CA LYS A 112 -6.09 14.61 18.15
C LYS A 112 -5.90 13.58 17.06
N CYS A 113 -4.65 13.29 16.70
CA CYS A 113 -4.33 12.16 15.83
C CYS A 113 -4.30 10.84 16.61
N GLU A 114 -4.50 9.72 15.91
CA GLU A 114 -4.65 8.39 16.49
C GLU A 114 -3.42 7.98 17.31
N PHE A 115 -2.22 8.40 16.89
CA PHE A 115 -0.96 8.03 17.54
C PHE A 115 -0.20 9.23 18.14
N GLY A 116 -0.89 10.32 18.49
CA GLY A 116 -0.29 11.48 19.15
C GLY A 116 0.25 12.56 18.21
N GLU A 117 0.99 13.52 18.77
CA GLU A 117 1.42 14.73 18.04
C GLU A 117 2.39 14.45 16.89
N SER A 118 3.25 13.45 17.06
CA SER A 118 4.21 13.02 16.05
C SER A 118 3.52 12.47 14.79
N ASP A 119 2.39 11.79 14.96
CA ASP A 119 1.55 11.34 13.85
C ASP A 119 0.84 12.52 13.18
N CYS A 120 0.40 13.51 13.95
CA CYS A 120 -0.14 14.75 13.37
C CYS A 120 0.89 15.47 12.51
N LEU A 121 2.14 15.57 12.97
CA LEU A 121 3.21 16.16 12.17
C LEU A 121 3.47 15.31 10.91
N GLY A 122 3.50 13.99 11.04
CA GLY A 122 3.62 13.07 9.90
C GLY A 122 2.51 13.27 8.87
N ASN A 123 1.24 13.30 9.30
CA ASN A 123 0.08 13.52 8.43
C ASN A 123 0.19 14.88 7.72
N ARG A 124 0.56 15.96 8.43
CA ARG A 124 0.78 17.28 7.82
C ARG A 124 1.89 17.26 6.77
N LEU A 125 3.01 16.59 7.04
CA LEU A 125 4.10 16.46 6.06
C LEU A 125 3.66 15.72 4.80
N LEU A 126 2.85 14.67 4.94
CA LEU A 126 2.28 13.93 3.81
C LEU A 126 1.30 14.80 3.00
N SER A 127 0.43 15.55 3.67
CA SER A 127 -0.49 16.50 3.02
C SER A 127 0.29 17.58 2.25
N CYS A 128 1.27 18.22 2.89
CA CYS A 128 2.12 19.22 2.24
C CYS A 128 2.86 18.65 1.02
N ALA A 129 3.40 17.43 1.11
CA ALA A 129 4.08 16.79 -0.02
C ALA A 129 3.12 16.53 -1.20
N SER A 130 1.85 16.21 -0.91
CA SER A 130 0.81 16.01 -1.92
C SER A 130 0.40 17.33 -2.58
N ASP A 131 0.36 18.43 -1.84
CA ASP A 131 0.08 19.76 -2.39
C ASP A 131 1.23 20.30 -3.26
N MET A 132 2.47 19.95 -2.90
CA MET A 132 3.68 20.45 -3.57
C MET A 132 4.06 19.66 -4.84
N SER A 133 3.63 18.40 -4.97
CA SER A 133 4.00 17.54 -6.09
C SER A 133 2.78 17.17 -6.92
N LYS A 134 2.90 17.21 -8.25
CA LYS A 134 1.90 16.63 -9.16
C LYS A 134 2.26 15.21 -9.61
N ASP A 135 3.48 14.77 -9.32
CA ASP A 135 3.93 13.42 -9.61
C ASP A 135 3.53 12.51 -8.44
N ASP A 136 2.53 11.68 -8.70
CA ASP A 136 2.03 10.69 -7.77
C ASP A 136 3.09 9.63 -7.42
N SER A 137 4.13 9.44 -8.26
CA SER A 137 5.22 8.49 -8.00
C SER A 137 6.16 9.04 -6.96
N SER A 138 6.51 10.32 -7.06
CA SER A 138 7.25 11.05 -6.03
C SER A 138 6.49 11.11 -4.70
N ILE A 139 5.18 11.36 -4.73
CA ILE A 139 4.34 11.35 -3.51
C ILE A 139 4.33 9.97 -2.86
N MET A 140 4.15 8.90 -3.66
CA MET A 140 4.19 7.52 -3.17
C MET A 140 5.54 7.18 -2.52
N ALA A 141 6.65 7.58 -3.15
CA ALA A 141 7.99 7.32 -2.65
C ALA A 141 8.27 8.09 -1.35
N PHE A 142 7.92 9.38 -1.31
CA PHE A 142 7.98 10.21 -0.10
C PHE A 142 7.19 9.59 1.04
N THR A 143 5.92 9.26 0.78
CA THR A 143 5.01 8.69 1.76
C THR A 143 5.54 7.38 2.32
N THR A 144 5.92 6.46 1.44
CA THR A 144 6.45 5.15 1.86
C THR A 144 7.74 5.29 2.66
N CYS A 145 8.63 6.23 2.29
CA CYS A 145 9.84 6.45 3.07
C CYS A 145 9.54 7.06 4.44
N LEU A 146 8.69 8.08 4.52
CA LEU A 146 8.36 8.70 5.81
C LEU A 146 7.77 7.65 6.76
N MET A 147 6.80 6.86 6.26
CA MET A 147 6.09 5.83 7.03
C MET A 147 6.92 4.58 7.36
N SER A 148 8.09 4.39 6.72
CA SER A 148 9.00 3.26 7.03
C SER A 148 9.52 3.25 8.47
N SER A 149 9.34 4.35 9.20
CA SER A 149 9.69 4.46 10.61
C SER A 149 8.45 4.82 11.43
N SER A 150 7.42 3.97 11.38
CA SER A 150 6.18 4.14 12.14
C SER A 150 6.44 4.43 13.63
N ILE A 151 7.43 3.76 14.25
CA ILE A 151 7.85 4.04 15.64
C ILE A 151 8.28 5.50 15.84
N LEU A 152 9.04 6.07 14.89
CA LEU A 152 9.43 7.48 14.94
C LEU A 152 8.21 8.41 14.81
N LEU A 153 7.22 8.01 14.04
CA LEU A 153 5.99 8.79 13.86
C LEU A 153 5.00 8.61 15.02
N LYS A 154 5.18 7.61 15.89
CA LYS A 154 4.42 7.45 17.14
C LYS A 154 5.05 8.25 18.29
N ASP A 155 6.36 8.06 18.49
CA ASP A 155 7.04 8.48 19.72
C ASP A 155 8.26 9.39 19.49
N GLY A 156 8.51 9.79 18.24
CA GLY A 156 9.67 10.60 17.87
C GLY A 156 9.49 12.09 18.17
N THR A 157 10.60 12.81 18.30
CA THR A 157 10.58 14.26 18.39
C THR A 157 10.39 14.90 17.01
N GLU A 158 9.79 16.09 16.98
CA GLU A 158 9.64 16.89 15.76
C GLU A 158 10.95 17.00 14.97
N ALA A 159 12.06 17.33 15.65
CA ALA A 159 13.37 17.45 15.01
C ALA A 159 13.81 16.18 14.28
N ARG A 160 13.52 15.00 14.84
CA ARG A 160 13.87 13.71 14.21
C ARG A 160 12.95 13.38 13.03
N ILE A 161 11.67 13.73 13.14
CA ILE A 161 10.68 13.56 12.06
C ILE A 161 11.04 14.46 10.88
N LEU A 162 11.31 15.74 11.15
CA LEU A 162 11.78 16.70 10.14
C LEU A 162 13.13 16.32 9.54
N ALA A 163 14.04 15.73 10.32
CA ALA A 163 15.30 15.22 9.80
C ALA A 163 15.10 14.05 8.82
N LYS A 164 14.08 13.20 9.05
CA LYS A 164 13.72 12.10 8.14
C LYS A 164 12.97 12.59 6.89
N SER A 165 12.21 13.69 6.99
CA SER A 165 11.46 14.24 5.86
C SER A 165 12.33 15.07 4.91
N LYS A 166 13.55 15.42 5.31
CA LYS A 166 14.55 16.04 4.44
C LYS A 166 15.09 14.98 3.48
N TRP A 167 14.63 15.06 2.24
CA TRP A 167 15.16 14.32 1.09
C TRP A 167 16.46 14.95 0.60
#